data_AF-A0A2J5NBQ5-F1
#
_entry.id   AF-A0A2J5NBQ5-F1
#
_cell.length_a   1.000
_cell.length_b   1.000
_cell.length_c   1.000
_cell.angle_alpha   90.00
_cell.angle_beta   90.00
_cell.angle_gamma   90.00
#
_symmetry.space_group_name_H-M   'P 1'
#
loop_
_entity.id
_entity.type
_entity.pdbx_description
1 polymer ?
#
loop_
_entity_poly.entity_id
_entity_poly.type
_entity_poly.pdbx_seq_one_letter_code
_entity_poly.pdbx_strand_id
1 'polypeptide(L)'
;VEAGTGTGKTYAYLAPALRANKKVIISTGSKALQDQLYSRDLPTVAKALKYTGKLALLKGRSNYLCLERLEQQALAGGDLPVQTLSDVILLRSWSNQTVDGDISTCVSVAEDSQAWPLVTSTNDNCLGSDCPLYKDCFVVKARKKAMDADVVVVNHHLFLADMVVKESGFAE
;
A
#
# COMPACT_ATOMS: atom_id res chain seq x y z
N VAL A 1 -4.10 15.63 -20.28
CA VAL A 1 -5.44 15.51 -20.90
C VAL A 1 -6.46 16.00 -19.87
N GLU A 2 -7.10 17.14 -20.14
CA GLU A 2 -8.21 17.63 -19.33
C GLU A 2 -9.52 17.25 -20.02
N ALA A 3 -10.43 16.56 -19.33
CA ALA A 3 -11.62 16.02 -19.99
C ALA A 3 -12.72 15.55 -19.03
N GLY A 4 -13.56 16.33 -18.35
CA GLY A 4 -14.81 15.88 -17.66
C GLY A 4 -14.86 14.58 -16.79
N THR A 5 -15.84 14.44 -15.90
CA THR A 5 -16.12 13.14 -15.27
C THR A 5 -16.81 12.21 -16.28
N GLY A 6 -16.50 10.90 -16.28
CA GLY A 6 -17.17 9.91 -17.15
C GLY A 6 -16.72 9.84 -18.62
N THR A 7 -15.72 10.61 -19.04
CA THR A 7 -15.24 10.71 -20.43
C THR A 7 -14.16 9.69 -20.82
N GLY A 8 -13.78 8.80 -19.90
CA GLY A 8 -12.71 7.83 -20.14
C GLY A 8 -11.28 8.35 -19.94
N LYS A 9 -11.06 9.43 -19.15
CA LYS A 9 -9.72 9.92 -18.77
C LYS A 9 -8.77 8.79 -18.35
N THR A 10 -9.28 7.90 -17.50
CA THR A 10 -8.53 6.77 -16.95
C THR A 10 -7.99 5.88 -18.07
N TYR A 11 -8.83 5.53 -19.03
CA TYR A 11 -8.46 4.71 -20.18
C TYR A 11 -7.47 5.45 -21.09
N ALA A 12 -7.66 6.77 -21.26
CA ALA A 12 -6.83 7.60 -22.13
C ALA A 12 -5.36 7.66 -21.69
N TYR A 13 -5.06 7.60 -20.38
CA TYR A 13 -3.68 7.51 -19.91
C TYR A 13 -3.19 6.07 -19.68
N LEU A 14 -4.08 5.14 -19.31
CA LEU A 14 -3.70 3.74 -19.07
C LEU A 14 -3.25 3.03 -20.35
N ALA A 15 -3.96 3.24 -21.45
CA ALA A 15 -3.64 2.57 -22.70
C ALA A 15 -2.24 2.91 -23.25
N PRO A 16 -1.83 4.18 -23.37
CA PRO A 16 -0.47 4.50 -23.78
C PRO A 16 0.57 4.09 -22.73
N ALA A 17 0.26 4.18 -21.43
CA ALA A 17 1.16 3.73 -20.36
C ALA A 17 1.53 2.24 -20.51
N LEU A 18 0.54 1.37 -20.72
CA LEU A 18 0.74 -0.07 -20.87
C LEU A 18 1.44 -0.45 -22.18
N ARG A 19 1.37 0.41 -23.21
CA ARG A 19 2.03 0.19 -24.51
C ARG A 19 3.42 0.82 -24.62
N ALA A 20 3.84 1.62 -23.63
CA ALA A 20 5.07 2.39 -23.70
C ALA A 20 6.35 1.52 -23.72
N ASN A 21 6.24 0.23 -23.37
CA ASN A 21 7.36 -0.71 -23.22
C ASN A 21 8.50 -0.15 -22.35
N LYS A 22 8.12 0.59 -21.30
CA LYS A 22 8.97 1.24 -20.32
C LYS A 22 8.36 1.05 -18.94
N LYS A 23 9.15 1.25 -17.88
CA LYS A 23 8.60 1.38 -16.54
C LYS A 23 7.77 2.65 -16.43
N VAL A 24 6.55 2.54 -15.89
CA VAL A 24 5.61 3.65 -15.73
C VAL A 24 5.14 3.72 -14.29
N ILE A 25 5.12 4.94 -13.75
CA ILE A 25 4.48 5.25 -12.48
C ILE A 25 3.19 6.02 -12.77
N ILE A 26 2.08 5.54 -12.20
CA ILE A 26 0.78 6.21 -12.27
C ILE A 26 0.46 6.73 -10.89
N SER A 27 0.44 8.06 -10.75
CA SER A 27 0.15 8.73 -9.49
C SER A 27 -1.29 9.26 -9.47
N THR A 28 -1.99 9.12 -8.34
CA THR A 28 -3.38 9.59 -8.18
C THR A 28 -3.62 10.32 -6.84
N GLY A 29 -4.72 11.07 -6.76
CA GLY A 29 -4.96 12.03 -5.68
C GLY A 29 -5.28 11.43 -4.31
N SER A 30 -6.12 10.40 -4.24
CA SER A 30 -6.57 9.82 -2.97
C SER A 30 -6.35 8.31 -2.93
N LYS A 31 -6.31 7.74 -1.72
CA LYS A 31 -6.21 6.28 -1.53
C LYS A 31 -7.38 5.54 -2.18
N ALA A 32 -8.60 6.05 -2.02
CA ALA A 32 -9.78 5.47 -2.66
C ALA A 32 -9.67 5.45 -4.20
N LEU A 33 -9.18 6.53 -4.81
CA LEU A 33 -8.93 6.57 -6.25
C LEU A 33 -7.80 5.63 -6.67
N GLN A 34 -6.78 5.47 -5.81
CA GLN A 34 -5.68 4.53 -6.00
C GLN A 34 -6.18 3.08 -6.02
N ASP A 35 -7.02 2.72 -5.05
CA ASP A 35 -7.60 1.40 -4.92
C ASP A 35 -8.57 1.11 -6.07
N GLN A 36 -9.41 2.07 -6.45
CA GLN A 36 -10.28 1.94 -7.62
C GLN A 36 -9.48 1.72 -8.90
N LEU A 37 -8.44 2.54 -9.12
CA LEU A 37 -7.59 2.44 -10.29
C LEU A 37 -6.94 1.07 -10.38
N TYR A 38 -6.37 0.57 -9.27
CA TYR A 38 -5.63 -0.68 -9.27
C TYR A 38 -6.51 -1.94 -9.27
N SER A 39 -7.64 -1.93 -8.56
CA SER A 39 -8.52 -3.10 -8.44
C SER A 39 -9.49 -3.26 -9.61
N ARG A 40 -9.82 -2.17 -10.32
CA ARG A 40 -10.86 -2.18 -11.37
C ARG A 40 -10.35 -1.68 -12.72
N ASP A 41 -9.94 -0.42 -12.78
CA ASP A 41 -9.72 0.24 -14.07
C ASP A 41 -8.48 -0.31 -14.79
N LEU A 42 -7.35 -0.44 -14.08
CA LEU A 42 -6.09 -0.97 -14.61
C LEU A 42 -6.22 -2.42 -15.07
N PRO A 43 -6.78 -3.37 -14.29
CA PRO A 43 -7.02 -4.74 -14.75
C PRO A 43 -7.93 -4.81 -15.99
N THR A 44 -8.94 -3.95 -16.07
CA THR A 44 -9.85 -3.88 -17.22
C THR A 44 -9.10 -3.50 -18.50
N VAL A 45 -8.28 -2.45 -18.45
CA VAL A 45 -7.48 -2.01 -19.62
C VAL A 45 -6.37 -3.01 -19.96
N ALA A 46 -5.68 -3.54 -18.94
CA ALA A 46 -4.62 -4.53 -19.14
C ALA A 46 -5.16 -5.78 -19.85
N LYS A 47 -6.34 -6.27 -19.45
CA LYS A 47 -7.00 -7.40 -20.11
C LYS A 47 -7.36 -7.08 -21.56
N ALA A 48 -7.93 -5.90 -21.82
CA ALA A 48 -8.31 -5.47 -23.18
C ALA A 48 -7.09 -5.37 -24.12
N LEU A 49 -5.95 -4.93 -23.59
CA LEU A 49 -4.70 -4.80 -24.34
C LEU A 49 -3.84 -6.07 -24.37
N LYS A 50 -4.30 -7.16 -23.73
CA LYS A 50 -3.51 -8.40 -23.53
C LYS A 50 -2.12 -8.10 -22.94
N TYR A 51 -2.07 -7.12 -22.02
CA TYR A 51 -0.84 -6.71 -21.37
C TYR A 51 -0.32 -7.82 -20.46
N THR A 52 0.96 -8.17 -20.60
CA THR A 52 1.62 -9.26 -19.86
C THR A 52 2.66 -8.78 -18.85
N GLY A 53 2.91 -7.47 -18.80
CA GLY A 53 3.85 -6.89 -17.84
C GLY A 53 3.33 -6.94 -16.39
N LYS A 54 4.25 -6.75 -15.47
CA LYS A 54 3.99 -6.81 -14.02
C LYS A 54 3.36 -5.51 -13.53
N LEU A 55 2.25 -5.64 -12.82
CA LEU A 55 1.54 -4.53 -12.18
C LEU A 55 1.75 -4.57 -10.66
N ALA A 56 1.94 -3.41 -10.04
CA ALA A 56 2.05 -3.28 -8.59
C ALA A 56 1.30 -2.06 -8.05
N LEU A 57 0.79 -2.21 -6.83
CA LEU A 57 0.26 -1.13 -6.00
C LEU A 57 1.26 -0.87 -4.88
N LEU A 58 1.61 0.40 -4.67
CA LEU A 58 2.46 0.81 -3.55
C LEU A 58 1.80 1.93 -2.77
N LYS A 59 1.54 1.66 -1.49
CA LYS A 59 0.99 2.63 -0.53
C LYS A 59 2.08 3.07 0.46
N GLY A 60 1.78 4.10 1.26
CA GLY A 60 2.62 4.45 2.40
C GLY A 60 2.58 3.35 3.47
N ARG A 61 3.67 3.19 4.24
CA ARG A 61 3.82 2.15 5.26
C ARG A 61 2.69 2.04 6.29
N SER A 62 2.01 3.15 6.61
CA SER A 62 0.88 3.19 7.53
C SER A 62 -0.41 2.56 6.96
N ASN A 63 -0.37 2.10 5.71
CA ASN A 63 -1.45 1.34 5.08
C ASN A 63 -1.16 -0.17 5.07
N TYR A 64 -0.07 -0.60 5.70
CA TYR A 64 0.29 -2.00 5.84
C TYR A 64 0.35 -2.37 7.31
N LEU A 65 -0.15 -3.55 7.64
CA LEU A 65 0.04 -4.15 8.95
C LEU A 65 1.53 -4.32 9.24
N CYS A 66 1.94 -3.98 10.46
CA CYS A 66 3.27 -4.25 10.97
C CYS A 66 3.19 -5.45 11.91
N LEU A 67 3.69 -6.60 11.46
CA LEU A 67 3.66 -7.84 12.24
C LEU A 67 4.40 -7.70 13.57
N GLU A 68 5.50 -6.95 13.59
CA GLU A 68 6.30 -6.76 14.81
C GLU A 68 5.49 -5.99 15.85
N ARG A 69 4.86 -4.88 15.43
CA ARG A 69 4.07 -4.05 16.34
C ARG A 69 2.82 -4.77 16.83
N LEU A 70 2.22 -5.60 15.97
CA LEU A 70 1.12 -6.48 16.35
C LEU A 70 1.57 -7.49 17.43
N GLU A 71 2.76 -8.08 17.31
CA GLU A 71 3.33 -8.96 18.34
C GLU A 71 3.64 -8.21 19.63
N GLN A 72 4.16 -6.98 19.54
CA GLN A 72 4.38 -6.12 20.71
C GLN A 72 3.08 -5.88 21.49
N GLN A 73 1.94 -5.65 20.82
CA GLN A 73 0.66 -5.49 21.51
C GLN A 73 0.21 -6.76 22.24
N ALA A 74 0.58 -7.94 21.73
CA ALA A 74 0.28 -9.21 22.40
C ALA A 74 1.14 -9.44 23.66
N LEU A 75 2.35 -8.88 23.69
CA LEU A 75 3.31 -9.04 24.80
C LEU A 75 3.20 -7.92 25.84
N ALA A 76 2.79 -6.71 25.43
CA ALA A 76 2.83 -5.51 26.27
C ALA A 76 1.86 -5.54 27.47
N GLY A 77 0.86 -6.43 27.48
CA GLY A 77 -0.01 -6.68 28.63
C GLY A 77 -0.69 -5.43 29.23
N GLY A 78 -0.85 -4.36 28.45
CA GLY A 78 -1.22 -3.03 28.95
C GLY A 78 -2.73 -2.77 29.04
N ASP A 79 -3.07 -1.70 29.77
CA ASP A 79 -4.42 -1.12 29.96
C ASP A 79 -4.97 -0.45 28.69
N LEU A 80 -5.03 -1.20 27.58
CA LEU A 80 -5.78 -0.75 26.41
C LEU A 80 -7.28 -0.80 26.73
N PRO A 81 -8.09 0.14 26.20
CA PRO A 81 -9.53 0.03 26.28
C PRO A 81 -10.01 -1.32 25.74
N VAL A 82 -11.05 -1.89 26.36
CA VAL A 82 -11.59 -3.22 26.00
C VAL A 82 -11.88 -3.34 24.50
N GLN A 83 -12.40 -2.27 23.88
CA GLN A 83 -12.66 -2.25 22.44
C GLN A 83 -11.38 -2.37 21.61
N THR A 84 -10.33 -1.61 21.95
CA THR A 84 -9.04 -1.65 21.27
C THR A 84 -8.37 -3.01 21.41
N LEU A 85 -8.47 -3.65 22.59
CA LEU A 85 -8.00 -5.02 22.79
C LEU A 85 -8.74 -6.01 21.89
N SER A 86 -10.06 -5.89 21.80
CA SER A 86 -10.88 -6.74 20.92
C SER A 86 -10.46 -6.59 19.45
N ASP A 87 -10.25 -5.36 18.99
CA ASP A 87 -9.79 -5.08 17.64
C ASP A 87 -8.40 -5.67 17.37
N VAL A 88 -7.45 -5.53 18.30
CA VAL A 88 -6.10 -6.13 18.17
C VAL A 88 -6.18 -7.66 18.04
N ILE A 89 -7.08 -8.32 18.78
CA ILE A 89 -7.30 -9.77 18.66
C ILE A 89 -7.83 -10.13 17.27
N LEU A 90 -8.78 -9.36 16.73
CA LEU A 90 -9.29 -9.55 15.38
C LEU A 90 -8.19 -9.36 14.32
N LEU A 91 -7.33 -8.34 14.49
CA LEU A 91 -6.19 -8.09 13.60
C LEU A 91 -5.17 -9.21 13.63
N ARG A 92 -4.96 -9.85 14.79
CA ARG A 92 -4.12 -11.05 14.90
C ARG A 92 -4.71 -12.26 14.18
N SER A 93 -6.03 -12.41 14.17
CA SER A 93 -6.68 -13.44 13.36
C SER A 93 -6.52 -13.14 11.86
N TRP A 94 -6.78 -11.89 11.48
CA TRP A 94 -6.68 -11.42 10.09
C TRP A 94 -5.25 -11.46 9.54
N SER A 95 -4.21 -11.26 10.37
CA SER A 95 -2.82 -11.31 9.94
C SER A 95 -2.41 -12.67 9.35
N ASN A 96 -3.11 -13.75 9.71
CA ASN A 96 -2.89 -15.10 9.17
C ASN A 96 -3.62 -15.34 7.84
N GLN A 97 -4.53 -14.45 7.45
CA GLN A 97 -5.37 -14.58 6.26
C GLN A 97 -4.99 -13.57 5.17
N THR A 98 -4.47 -12.41 5.57
CA THR A 98 -4.05 -11.37 4.63
C THR A 98 -2.86 -11.80 3.78
N VAL A 99 -2.87 -11.42 2.51
CA VAL A 99 -1.82 -11.78 1.54
C VAL A 99 -0.74 -10.71 1.49
N ASP A 100 -1.15 -9.44 1.47
CA ASP A 100 -0.27 -8.29 1.29
C ASP A 100 -0.28 -7.32 2.47
N GLY A 101 -1.07 -7.62 3.51
CA GLY A 101 -1.15 -6.82 4.72
C GLY A 101 -1.79 -5.45 4.53
N ASP A 102 -2.44 -5.19 3.39
CA ASP A 102 -3.11 -3.93 3.12
C ASP A 102 -4.33 -3.77 4.02
N ILE A 103 -4.28 -2.79 4.92
CA ILE A 103 -5.31 -2.61 5.95
C ILE A 103 -6.68 -2.28 5.36
N SER A 104 -6.74 -1.72 4.14
CA SER A 104 -8.04 -1.43 3.48
C SER A 104 -8.79 -2.69 3.07
N THR A 105 -8.15 -3.86 3.13
CA THR A 105 -8.79 -5.17 2.86
C THR A 105 -9.27 -5.85 4.14
N CYS A 106 -8.99 -5.27 5.31
CA CYS A 106 -9.47 -5.78 6.58
C CYS A 106 -10.91 -5.31 6.84
N VAL A 107 -11.87 -6.23 6.77
CA VAL A 107 -13.29 -5.95 7.04
C VAL A 107 -13.70 -6.20 8.49
N SER A 108 -12.84 -6.87 9.28
CA SER A 108 -13.14 -7.26 10.66
C SER A 108 -12.97 -6.13 11.67
N VAL A 109 -12.28 -5.04 11.31
CA VAL A 109 -12.03 -3.90 12.20
C VAL A 109 -12.39 -2.61 11.46
N ALA A 110 -13.05 -1.68 12.14
CA ALA A 110 -13.45 -0.41 11.57
C ALA A 110 -12.23 0.44 11.17
N GLU A 111 -12.33 1.19 10.07
CA GLU A 111 -11.22 1.99 9.53
C GLU A 111 -10.73 3.09 10.49
N ASP A 112 -11.60 3.57 11.39
CA ASP A 112 -11.33 4.59 12.41
C ASP A 112 -10.91 4.00 13.77
N SER A 113 -10.72 2.69 13.86
CA SER A 113 -10.28 2.03 15.10
C SER A 113 -8.95 2.59 15.60
N GLN A 114 -8.89 2.80 16.92
CA GLN A 114 -7.67 3.19 17.63
C GLN A 114 -6.60 2.09 17.65
N ALA A 115 -6.91 0.87 17.20
CA ALA A 115 -5.93 -0.20 17.07
C ALA A 115 -4.94 0.03 15.90
N TRP A 116 -5.34 0.72 14.83
CA TRP A 116 -4.50 0.85 13.64
C TRP A 116 -3.15 1.55 13.89
N PRO A 117 -3.07 2.67 14.62
CA PRO A 117 -1.77 3.28 14.96
C PRO A 117 -0.87 2.38 15.83
N LEU A 118 -1.47 1.46 16.59
CA LEU A 118 -0.74 0.52 17.43
C LEU A 118 -0.09 -0.60 16.61
N VAL A 119 -0.72 -1.03 15.51
CA VAL A 119 -0.27 -2.19 14.72
C VAL A 119 0.25 -1.85 13.32
N THR A 120 0.31 -0.57 12.95
CA THR A 120 0.95 -0.08 11.72
C THR A 120 2.22 0.71 12.06
N SER A 121 3.08 0.96 11.07
CA SER A 121 4.35 1.68 11.28
C SER A 121 4.39 3.05 10.59
N THR A 122 5.20 3.95 11.15
CA THR A 122 5.60 5.25 10.59
C THR A 122 7.09 5.24 10.26
N ASN A 123 7.62 6.32 9.66
CA ASN A 123 9.05 6.42 9.37
C ASN A 123 9.86 6.44 10.68
N ASP A 124 9.29 7.00 11.75
CA ASP A 124 9.98 7.26 13.01
C ASP A 124 10.00 6.06 13.95
N ASN A 125 9.06 5.11 13.81
CA ASN A 125 8.91 3.98 14.72
C ASN A 125 9.31 2.62 14.14
N CYS A 126 9.77 2.59 12.89
CA CYS A 126 10.11 1.34 12.21
C CYS A 126 11.59 1.04 12.35
N LEU A 127 11.88 -0.21 12.74
CA LEU A 127 13.25 -0.71 12.93
C LEU A 127 14.02 -0.94 11.61
N GLY A 128 13.40 -0.76 10.45
CA GLY A 128 14.07 -0.95 9.16
C GLY A 128 14.64 -2.36 9.01
N SER A 129 15.90 -2.45 8.56
CA SER A 129 16.63 -3.72 8.38
C SER A 129 16.84 -4.50 9.68
N ASP A 130 16.80 -3.83 10.84
CA ASP A 130 17.00 -4.45 12.14
C ASP A 130 15.72 -5.10 12.69
N CYS A 131 14.60 -4.98 11.96
CA CYS A 131 13.33 -5.59 12.34
C CYS A 131 13.44 -7.13 12.35
N PRO A 132 13.09 -7.82 13.46
CA PRO A 132 13.11 -9.28 13.52
C PRO A 132 12.24 -9.97 12.47
N LEU A 133 11.14 -9.31 12.07
CA LEU A 133 10.18 -9.79 11.06
C LEU A 133 10.40 -9.16 9.68
N TYR A 134 11.60 -8.64 9.38
CA TYR A 134 11.90 -7.96 8.11
C TYR A 134 11.58 -8.82 6.88
N LYS A 135 11.89 -10.12 6.92
CA LYS A 135 11.62 -11.07 5.82
C LYS A 135 10.14 -11.19 5.51
N ASP A 136 9.29 -11.08 6.53
CA ASP A 136 7.84 -11.19 6.40
C ASP A 136 7.11 -9.86 6.28
N CYS A 137 7.84 -8.75 6.37
CA CYS A 137 7.30 -7.40 6.34
C CYS A 137 6.56 -7.09 5.03
N PHE A 138 5.27 -6.78 5.15
CA PHE A 138 4.41 -6.41 4.03
C PHE A 138 4.90 -5.17 3.27
N VAL A 139 5.43 -4.16 3.96
CA VAL A 139 5.99 -2.96 3.33
C VAL A 139 7.19 -3.30 2.45
N VAL A 140 8.10 -4.15 2.95
CA VAL A 140 9.30 -4.58 2.21
C VAL A 140 8.89 -5.41 0.99
N LYS A 141 7.96 -6.36 1.16
CA LYS A 141 7.40 -7.17 0.07
C LYS A 141 6.73 -6.29 -1.00
N ALA A 142 5.93 -5.30 -0.59
CA ALA A 142 5.28 -4.36 -1.49
C ALA A 142 6.28 -3.48 -2.26
N ARG A 143 7.32 -2.96 -1.59
CA ARG A 143 8.39 -2.19 -2.23
C ARG A 143 9.15 -3.02 -3.25
N LYS A 144 9.53 -4.25 -2.91
CA LYS A 144 10.19 -5.17 -3.85
C LYS A 144 9.31 -5.46 -5.07
N LYS A 145 8.03 -5.76 -4.85
CA LYS A 145 7.06 -5.96 -5.93
C LYS A 145 6.94 -4.73 -6.84
N ALA A 146 6.96 -3.53 -6.27
CA ALA A 146 6.94 -2.28 -7.03
C ALA A 146 8.23 -2.06 -7.83
N MET A 147 9.41 -2.38 -7.27
CA MET A 147 10.68 -2.30 -7.99
C MET A 147 10.74 -3.25 -9.18
N ASP A 148 10.17 -4.44 -9.03
CA ASP A 148 10.11 -5.48 -10.07
C ASP A 148 9.00 -5.26 -11.09
N ALA A 149 8.11 -4.29 -10.88
CA ALA A 149 6.96 -4.03 -11.75
C ALA A 149 7.30 -3.13 -12.93
N ASP A 150 6.54 -3.32 -14.01
CA ASP A 150 6.57 -2.48 -15.21
C ASP A 150 5.63 -1.27 -15.03
N VAL A 151 4.51 -1.45 -14.33
CA VAL A 151 3.60 -0.35 -13.96
C VAL A 151 3.32 -0.35 -12.47
N VAL A 152 3.59 0.78 -11.82
CA VAL A 152 3.34 0.99 -10.39
C VAL A 152 2.29 2.07 -10.19
N VAL A 153 1.24 1.75 -9.42
CA VAL A 153 0.23 2.72 -8.99
C VAL A 153 0.58 3.23 -7.59
N VAL A 154 0.72 4.55 -7.45
CA VAL A 154 1.03 5.27 -6.20
C VAL A 154 0.04 6.42 -5.99
N ASN A 155 -0.04 6.96 -4.78
CA ASN A 155 -0.70 8.26 -4.57
C ASN A 155 0.29 9.44 -4.74
N HIS A 156 -0.23 10.65 -4.93
CA HIS A 156 0.59 11.87 -5.09
C HIS A 156 1.48 12.12 -3.88
N HIS A 157 0.96 11.91 -2.66
CA HIS A 157 1.72 12.11 -1.43
C HIS A 157 2.99 11.24 -1.37
N LEU A 158 2.87 9.95 -1.66
CA LEU A 158 4.01 9.03 -1.66
C LEU A 158 4.99 9.34 -2.79
N PHE A 159 4.47 9.66 -3.97
CA PHE A 159 5.29 10.00 -5.13
C PHE A 159 6.15 11.24 -4.87
N LEU A 160 5.55 12.32 -4.36
CA LEU A 160 6.26 13.56 -4.06
C LEU A 160 7.26 13.39 -2.91
N ALA A 161 6.89 12.61 -1.88
CA ALA A 161 7.82 12.29 -0.79
C ALA A 161 9.09 11.57 -1.30
N ASP A 162 8.96 10.65 -2.26
CA ASP A 162 10.10 9.95 -2.86
C ASP A 162 10.97 10.88 -3.74
N MET A 163 10.34 11.80 -4.49
CA MET A 163 11.08 12.78 -5.30
C MET A 163 11.96 13.69 -4.45
N VAL A 164 11.45 14.18 -3.32
CA VAL A 164 12.20 15.04 -2.39
C VAL A 164 13.41 14.28 -1.81
N VAL A 165 13.23 13.02 -1.44
CA VAL A 165 14.33 12.19 -0.93
C VAL A 165 15.43 12.00 -1.99
N LYS A 166 15.06 11.76 -3.25
CA LYS A 166 16.02 11.63 -4.36
C LYS A 166 16.74 12.93 -4.71
N GLU A 167 16.05 14.08 -4.67
CA GLU A 167 16.68 15.39 -4.89
C GLU A 167 17.63 15.78 -3.75
N SER A 168 17.38 15.31 -2.53
CA SER A 168 18.23 15.57 -1.36
C SER A 168 19.50 14.70 -1.28
N GLY A 169 19.70 13.73 -2.19
CA GLY A 169 20.93 12.92 -2.25
C GLY A 169 21.05 11.82 -1.17
N PHE A 170 19.98 11.50 -0.44
CA PHE A 170 19.97 10.52 0.66
C PHE A 170 19.50 9.12 0.27
N ALA A 171 19.62 8.75 -1.01
CA ALA A 171 19.19 7.44 -1.52
C ALA A 171 20.39 6.57 -1.93
N GLU A 172 21.18 6.15 -0.94
CA GLU A 172 21.95 4.89 -0.95
C GLU A 172 21.67 4.10 0.34
#